data_AF-A0A3B9HQZ1-F1
#
_entry.id   AF-A0A3B9HQZ1-F1
#
_cell.length_a   1.000
_cell.length_b   1.000
_cell.length_c   1.000
_cell.angle_alpha   90.00
_cell.angle_beta   90.00
_cell.angle_gamma   90.00
#
_symmetry.space_group_name_H-M   'P 1'
#
loop_
_entity.id
_entity.type
_entity.pdbx_description
1 polymer ?
#
loop_
_entity_poly.entity_id
_entity_poly.type
_entity_poly.pdbx_seq_one_letter_code
_entity_poly.pdbx_strand_id
1 'polypeptide(L)'
;MKKILLLSLVLIAGGVFWLLQTTQTPTHYGTAFAADVPQMQMKDLYADPDRHLAASVVVTGKITRQCPSSGCWFYLDDSSGRQVKIELGHMGIKFPQWLGKNVKVQGQLLKNKDELELVGTAAEFY
;
A
#
# COMPACT_ATOMS: atom_id res chain seq x y z
N MET A 1 -4.80 41.21 -30.16
CA MET A 1 -4.74 41.06 -28.68
C MET A 1 -5.51 39.84 -28.18
N LYS A 2 -6.81 39.66 -28.47
CA LYS A 2 -7.60 38.45 -28.08
C LYS A 2 -6.99 37.10 -28.46
N LYS A 3 -6.36 36.97 -29.64
CA LYS A 3 -5.75 35.71 -30.12
C LYS A 3 -4.54 35.28 -29.29
N ILE A 4 -3.72 36.23 -28.83
CA ILE A 4 -2.55 35.96 -27.97
C ILE A 4 -3.02 35.53 -26.58
N LEU A 5 -4.08 36.17 -26.07
CA LEU A 5 -4.69 35.84 -24.77
C LEU A 5 -5.35 34.44 -24.77
N LEU A 6 -5.93 34.03 -25.89
CA LEU A 6 -6.47 32.68 -26.08
C LEU A 6 -5.38 31.61 -26.12
N LEU A 7 -4.27 31.88 -26.83
CA LEU A 7 -3.12 30.95 -26.90
C LEU A 7 -2.46 30.73 -25.53
N SER A 8 -2.29 31.80 -24.73
CA SER A 8 -1.76 31.67 -23.37
C SER A 8 -2.70 30.88 -22.46
N LEU A 9 -4.01 31.06 -22.59
CA LEU A 9 -5.00 30.33 -21.79
C LEU A 9 -4.97 28.82 -22.08
N VAL A 10 -4.83 28.45 -23.36
CA VAL A 10 -4.73 27.03 -23.79
C VAL A 10 -3.44 26.39 -23.29
N LEU A 11 -2.30 27.10 -23.34
CA LEU A 11 -1.04 26.60 -22.80
C LEU A 11 -1.09 26.39 -21.28
N ILE A 12 -1.71 27.30 -20.54
CA ILE A 12 -1.89 27.16 -19.09
C ILE A 12 -2.84 26.00 -18.78
N ALA A 13 -3.97 25.88 -19.48
CA ALA A 13 -4.90 24.77 -19.28
C ALA A 13 -4.28 23.41 -19.60
N GLY A 14 -3.49 23.31 -20.68
CA GLY A 14 -2.74 22.11 -21.03
C GLY A 14 -1.68 21.75 -19.99
N GLY A 15 -0.94 22.75 -19.48
CA GLY A 15 0.04 22.55 -18.42
C GLY A 15 -0.58 22.08 -17.10
N VAL A 16 -1.71 22.66 -16.69
CA VAL A 16 -2.45 22.25 -15.50
C VAL A 16 -3.00 20.84 -15.65
N PHE A 17 -3.56 20.49 -16.81
CA PHE A 17 -4.06 19.14 -17.06
C PHE A 17 -2.95 18.09 -17.01
N TRP A 18 -1.78 18.38 -17.59
CA TRP A 18 -0.62 17.49 -17.55
C TRP A 18 -0.07 17.30 -16.13
N LEU A 19 -0.04 18.36 -15.32
CA LEU A 19 0.37 18.30 -13.91
C LEU A 19 -0.61 17.52 -13.04
N LEU A 20 -1.91 17.53 -13.35
CA LEU A 20 -2.89 16.74 -12.60
C LEU A 20 -2.72 15.24 -12.85
N GLN A 21 -2.35 14.84 -14.07
CA GLN A 21 -2.19 13.41 -14.43
C GLN A 21 -0.96 12.75 -13.79
N THR A 22 0.10 13.50 -13.48
CA THR A 22 1.31 12.92 -12.86
C THR A 22 1.14 12.58 -11.38
N THR A 23 0.07 13.05 -10.73
CA THR A 23 -0.16 12.85 -9.29
C THR A 23 -0.86 11.54 -8.93
N GLN A 24 -1.33 10.77 -9.92
CA GLN A 24 -2.19 9.59 -9.68
C GLN A 24 -1.51 8.23 -9.88
N THR A 25 -0.21 8.17 -10.18
CA THR A 25 0.46 6.87 -10.30
C THR A 25 0.66 6.25 -8.92
N PRO A 26 0.12 5.04 -8.65
CA PRO A 26 0.33 4.34 -7.39
C PRO A 26 1.82 4.18 -7.12
N THR A 27 2.24 4.38 -5.87
CA THR A 27 3.65 4.20 -5.51
C THR A 27 3.88 2.73 -5.20
N HIS A 28 4.61 2.04 -6.07
CA HIS A 28 4.92 0.62 -5.94
C HIS A 28 6.32 0.38 -5.35
N TYR A 29 6.43 -0.59 -4.45
CA TYR A 29 7.68 -1.06 -3.85
C TYR A 29 7.75 -2.59 -3.89
N GLY A 30 8.97 -3.11 -4.09
CA GLY A 30 9.24 -4.54 -4.06
C GLY A 30 9.08 -5.23 -5.41
N THR A 31 8.87 -6.55 -5.38
CA THR A 31 8.68 -7.36 -6.59
C THR A 31 7.30 -7.12 -7.18
N ALA A 32 7.08 -7.52 -8.44
CA ALA A 32 5.73 -7.56 -8.98
C ALA A 32 4.82 -8.48 -8.16
N PHE A 33 3.52 -8.14 -8.09
CA PHE A 33 2.51 -9.02 -7.51
C PHE A 33 2.42 -10.33 -8.31
N ALA A 34 2.42 -11.45 -7.61
CA ALA A 34 2.27 -12.77 -8.21
C ALA A 34 0.78 -13.04 -8.49
N ALA A 35 0.47 -13.53 -9.69
CA ALA A 35 -0.90 -13.68 -10.17
C ALA A 35 -1.67 -14.82 -9.48
N ASP A 36 -0.97 -15.78 -8.91
CA ASP A 36 -1.49 -16.98 -8.25
C ASP A 36 -1.63 -16.83 -6.72
N VAL A 37 -1.26 -15.68 -6.17
CA VAL A 37 -1.38 -15.43 -4.73
C VAL A 37 -2.78 -14.91 -4.38
N PRO A 38 -3.52 -15.59 -3.48
CA PRO A 38 -4.90 -15.23 -3.18
C PRO A 38 -4.99 -13.91 -2.39
N GLN A 39 -6.02 -13.12 -2.70
CA GLN A 39 -6.41 -11.99 -1.87
C GLN A 39 -7.26 -12.47 -0.68
N MET A 40 -6.87 -12.08 0.53
CA MET A 40 -7.48 -12.50 1.79
C MET A 40 -7.97 -11.30 2.59
N GLN A 41 -9.03 -11.48 3.36
CA GLN A 41 -9.48 -10.52 4.38
C GLN A 41 -8.86 -10.86 5.73
N MET A 42 -8.66 -9.86 6.60
CA MET A 42 -8.04 -10.08 7.90
C MET A 42 -8.88 -11.03 8.75
N LYS A 43 -10.21 -10.92 8.71
CA LYS A 43 -11.09 -11.87 9.42
C LYS A 43 -10.79 -13.34 9.09
N ASP A 44 -10.42 -13.64 7.84
CA ASP A 44 -10.16 -15.02 7.38
C ASP A 44 -8.78 -15.47 7.84
N LEU A 45 -7.78 -14.58 7.77
CA LEU A 45 -6.45 -14.84 8.32
C LEU A 45 -6.46 -15.09 9.83
N TYR A 46 -7.32 -14.39 10.57
CA TYR A 46 -7.47 -14.56 12.02
C TYR A 46 -8.40 -15.71 12.42
N ALA A 47 -9.24 -16.21 11.52
CA ALA A 47 -10.15 -17.34 11.81
C ALA A 47 -9.39 -18.67 11.88
N ASP A 48 -8.40 -18.86 11.01
CA ASP A 48 -7.54 -20.05 10.95
C ASP A 48 -6.09 -19.64 10.64
N PRO A 49 -5.38 -19.02 11.59
CA PRO A 49 -4.06 -18.48 11.34
C PRO A 49 -3.06 -19.56 10.95
N ASP A 50 -3.11 -20.72 11.61
CA ASP A 50 -2.15 -21.82 11.43
C ASP A 50 -2.17 -22.38 10.00
N ARG A 51 -3.34 -22.37 9.34
CA ARG A 51 -3.47 -22.77 7.93
C ARG A 51 -2.82 -21.78 6.96
N HIS A 52 -2.69 -20.52 7.35
CA HIS A 52 -2.15 -19.45 6.53
C HIS A 52 -0.71 -19.06 6.91
N LEU A 53 -0.16 -19.64 7.99
CA LEU A 53 1.24 -19.41 8.35
C LEU A 53 2.18 -19.88 7.24
N ALA A 54 3.21 -19.08 7.00
CA ALA A 54 4.17 -19.24 5.91
C ALA A 54 3.56 -19.19 4.50
N ALA A 55 2.25 -19.00 4.35
CA ALA A 55 1.63 -18.77 3.05
C ALA A 55 1.87 -17.34 2.60
N SER A 56 2.11 -17.17 1.29
CA SER A 56 2.04 -15.87 0.65
C SER A 56 0.57 -15.50 0.46
N VAL A 57 0.19 -14.28 0.84
CA VAL A 57 -1.17 -13.76 0.69
C VAL A 57 -1.12 -12.31 0.23
N VAL A 58 -2.18 -11.87 -0.45
CA VAL A 58 -2.42 -10.45 -0.77
C VAL A 58 -3.47 -9.91 0.17
N VAL A 59 -3.20 -8.75 0.76
CA VAL A 59 -4.13 -8.03 1.62
C VAL A 59 -4.26 -6.57 1.19
N THR A 60 -5.45 -6.00 1.38
CA THR A 60 -5.75 -4.60 1.06
C THR A 60 -6.44 -3.94 2.22
N GLY A 61 -6.10 -2.69 2.50
CA GLY A 61 -6.78 -1.94 3.55
C GLY A 61 -6.23 -0.54 3.73
N LYS A 62 -6.65 0.11 4.81
CA LYS A 62 -6.23 1.45 5.21
C LYS A 62 -5.12 1.38 6.26
N ILE A 63 -4.12 2.25 6.12
CA ILE A 63 -3.05 2.37 7.09
C ILE A 63 -3.57 3.12 8.32
N THR A 64 -3.59 2.46 9.48
CA THR A 64 -4.08 3.04 10.75
C THR A 64 -2.96 3.50 11.66
N ARG A 65 -1.77 2.89 11.57
CA ARG A 65 -0.57 3.28 12.30
C ARG A 65 0.66 2.98 11.45
N GLN A 66 1.71 3.78 11.57
CA GLN A 66 2.95 3.58 10.82
C GLN A 66 4.16 3.90 11.72
N CYS A 67 5.29 3.23 11.47
CA CYS A 67 6.54 3.51 12.17
C CYS A 67 6.95 4.99 12.03
N PRO A 68 7.19 5.72 13.13
CA PRO A 68 7.65 7.12 13.08
C PRO A 68 9.06 7.25 12.47
N SER A 69 9.92 6.28 12.75
CA SER A 69 11.30 6.25 12.25
C SER A 69 11.33 5.60 10.86
N SER A 70 10.96 6.39 9.86
CA SER A 70 11.09 6.02 8.43
C SER A 70 10.37 4.73 8.02
N GLY A 71 9.08 4.56 8.37
CA GLY A 71 8.19 3.60 7.72
C GLY A 71 8.83 2.24 7.43
N CYS A 72 9.31 1.51 8.43
CA CYS A 72 9.71 0.10 8.23
C CYS A 72 8.50 -0.84 8.32
N TRP A 73 7.48 -0.43 9.08
CA TRP A 73 6.24 -1.18 9.27
C TRP A 73 5.04 -0.25 9.37
N PHE A 74 3.85 -0.83 9.19
CA PHE A 74 2.57 -0.18 9.45
C PHE A 74 1.48 -1.19 9.83
N TYR A 75 0.40 -0.74 10.44
CA TYR A 75 -0.81 -1.52 10.68
C TYR A 75 -1.80 -1.28 9.57
N LEU A 76 -2.34 -2.37 9.03
CA LEU A 76 -3.35 -2.38 7.99
C LEU A 76 -4.70 -2.83 8.55
N ASP A 77 -5.74 -2.08 8.24
CA ASP A 77 -7.12 -2.37 8.62
C ASP A 77 -7.98 -2.48 7.35
N ASP A 78 -8.61 -3.63 7.13
CA ASP A 78 -9.50 -3.89 5.98
C ASP A 78 -10.98 -3.68 6.32
N SER A 79 -11.29 -3.04 7.46
CA SER A 79 -12.63 -2.87 8.04
C SER A 79 -13.32 -4.13 8.57
N SER A 80 -12.66 -5.29 8.54
CA SER A 80 -13.22 -6.54 9.09
C SER A 80 -13.16 -6.63 10.62
N GLY A 81 -12.69 -5.57 11.30
CA GLY A 81 -12.56 -5.49 12.76
C GLY A 81 -11.26 -6.07 13.31
N ARG A 82 -10.32 -6.46 12.44
CA ARG A 82 -8.97 -6.89 12.79
C ARG A 82 -7.93 -6.07 12.02
N GLN A 83 -6.75 -5.94 12.61
CA GLN A 83 -5.61 -5.29 11.97
C GLN A 83 -4.44 -6.26 11.90
N VAL A 84 -3.58 -6.09 10.90
CA VAL A 84 -2.35 -6.87 10.77
C VAL A 84 -1.16 -5.94 10.68
N LYS A 85 -0.05 -6.29 11.35
CA LYS A 85 1.21 -5.57 11.20
C LYS A 85 1.85 -5.99 9.88
N ILE A 86 2.15 -5.02 9.03
CA ILE A 86 2.91 -5.19 7.80
C ILE A 86 4.35 -4.77 8.07
N GLU A 87 5.31 -5.65 7.83
CA GLU A 87 6.74 -5.39 7.99
C GLU A 87 7.44 -5.43 6.63
N LEU A 88 8.08 -4.31 6.28
CA LEU A 88 8.78 -4.09 5.01
C LEU A 88 10.24 -3.70 5.24
N GLY A 89 10.71 -3.61 6.51
CA GLY A 89 12.04 -3.13 6.84
C GLY A 89 13.19 -3.92 6.20
N HIS A 90 12.97 -5.23 5.93
CA HIS A 90 13.97 -6.07 5.27
C HIS A 90 14.29 -5.65 3.82
N MET A 91 13.43 -4.85 3.20
CA MET A 91 13.65 -4.34 1.84
C MET A 91 14.71 -3.23 1.81
N GLY A 92 15.09 -2.67 2.98
CA GLY A 92 16.04 -1.56 3.08
C GLY A 92 15.50 -0.23 2.52
N ILE A 93 14.20 -0.15 2.24
CA ILE A 93 13.53 1.03 1.66
C ILE A 93 12.89 1.84 2.78
N LYS A 94 13.07 3.17 2.73
CA LYS A 94 12.29 4.11 3.54
C LYS A 94 11.12 4.62 2.71
N PHE A 95 9.88 4.38 3.15
CA PHE A 95 8.71 4.98 2.52
C PHE A 95 8.19 6.20 3.30
N PRO A 96 7.55 7.19 2.62
CA PRO A 96 6.87 8.31 3.26
C PRO A 96 5.80 7.88 4.27
N GLN A 97 5.31 8.83 5.09
CA GLN A 97 4.15 8.59 5.94
C GLN A 97 2.87 8.57 5.08
N TRP A 98 2.21 7.42 5.04
CA TRP A 98 0.99 7.15 4.27
C TRP A 98 -0.21 6.90 5.19
N LEU A 99 -0.17 7.46 6.40
CA LEU A 99 -1.23 7.30 7.39
C LEU A 99 -2.60 7.69 6.79
N GLY A 100 -3.56 6.78 6.87
CA GLY A 100 -4.91 6.96 6.35
C GLY A 100 -5.09 6.68 4.86
N LYS A 101 -4.03 6.35 4.11
CA LYS A 101 -4.11 5.90 2.71
C LYS A 101 -4.42 4.42 2.60
N ASN A 102 -4.84 4.01 1.40
CA ASN A 102 -5.01 2.61 1.09
C ASN A 102 -3.70 2.03 0.59
N VAL A 103 -3.51 0.75 0.86
CA VAL A 103 -2.36 0.01 0.39
C VAL A 103 -2.77 -1.42 0.09
N LYS A 104 -2.21 -1.95 -0.99
CA LYS A 104 -2.23 -3.37 -1.34
C LYS A 104 -0.86 -3.94 -1.02
N VAL A 105 -0.82 -5.03 -0.27
CA VAL A 105 0.44 -5.67 0.15
C VAL A 105 0.37 -7.15 -0.19
N GLN A 106 1.43 -7.68 -0.78
CA GLN A 106 1.69 -9.11 -0.88
C GLN A 106 2.81 -9.47 0.07
N GLY A 107 2.67 -10.57 0.79
CA GLY A 107 3.74 -11.04 1.65
C GLY A 107 3.42 -12.35 2.36
N GLN A 108 4.38 -12.80 3.14
CA GLN A 108 4.28 -14.04 3.90
C GLN A 108 3.71 -13.77 5.28
N LEU A 109 2.66 -14.51 5.66
CA LEU A 109 2.09 -14.42 6.99
C LEU A 109 2.96 -15.20 7.99
N LEU A 110 3.36 -14.53 9.06
CA LEU A 110 4.10 -15.09 10.18
C LEU A 110 3.35 -14.82 11.48
N LYS A 111 3.60 -15.68 12.47
CA LYS A 111 3.12 -15.47 13.84
C LYS A 111 4.29 -15.01 14.68
N ASN A 112 4.21 -13.78 15.19
CA ASN A 112 5.20 -13.21 16.08
C ASN A 112 4.60 -13.12 17.48
N LYS A 113 4.99 -14.05 18.37
CA LYS A 113 4.36 -14.27 19.67
C LYS A 113 2.86 -14.54 19.51
N ASP A 114 2.02 -13.57 19.86
CA ASP A 114 0.56 -13.67 19.85
C ASP A 114 -0.09 -12.80 18.77
N GLU A 115 0.71 -12.17 17.90
CA GLU A 115 0.22 -11.29 16.83
C GLU A 115 0.58 -11.82 15.44
N LEU A 116 -0.33 -11.63 14.49
CA LEU A 116 -0.05 -11.89 13.08
C LEU A 116 0.73 -10.74 12.47
N GLU A 117 1.80 -11.10 11.77
CA GLU A 117 2.67 -10.18 11.07
C GLU A 117 2.82 -10.64 9.63
N LEU A 118 2.67 -9.73 8.67
CA LEU A 118 2.87 -10.01 7.26
C LEU A 118 4.16 -9.37 6.80
N VAL A 119 5.13 -10.21 6.43
CA VAL A 119 6.41 -9.76 5.88
C VAL A 119 6.22 -9.53 4.38
N GLY A 120 6.13 -8.25 4.00
CA GLY A 120 5.71 -7.85 2.65
C GLY A 120 6.83 -7.94 1.62
N THR A 121 6.55 -8.58 0.48
CA THR A 121 7.45 -8.65 -0.68
C THR A 121 7.10 -7.63 -1.76
N ALA A 122 5.84 -7.17 -1.78
CA ALA A 122 5.35 -6.11 -2.67
C ALA A 122 4.34 -5.23 -1.95
N ALA A 123 4.37 -3.92 -2.20
CA ALA A 123 3.42 -2.96 -1.65
C ALA A 123 3.09 -1.87 -2.67
N GLU A 124 1.80 -1.55 -2.82
CA GLU A 124 1.30 -0.50 -3.70
C GLU A 124 0.38 0.44 -2.93
N PHE A 125 0.76 1.71 -2.85
CA PHE A 125 0.08 2.76 -2.09
C PHE A 125 -0.75 3.66 -3.01
N TYR A 126 -2.01 3.94 -2.65
CA TYR A 126 -2.96 4.76 -3.42
C TYR A 126 -3.94 5.57 -2.54
#